data_AF-A0A7K7T681-F1
#
_entry.id   AF-A0A7K7T681-F1
#
_cell.length_a   1.000
_cell.length_b   1.000
_cell.length_c   1.000
_cell.angle_alpha   90.00
_cell.angle_beta   90.00
_cell.angle_gamma   90.00
#
_symmetry.space_group_name_H-M   'P 1'
#
loop_
_entity.id
_entity.type
_entity.pdbx_description
1 polymer ?
#
loop_
_entity_poly.entity_id
_entity_poly.type
_entity_poly.pdbx_seq_one_letter_code
_entity_poly.pdbx_strand_id
1 'polypeptide(L)' 'MAKPGHSWSRAPPPPPGEKAEDEEGEDPLDSMIARTGCLEQHRELQECMAEQRDWRHCQAQLRAFGACMERRERREH' A
#
# COMPACT_ATOMS: atom_id res chain seq x y z
N MET A 1 25.91 -10.92 -30.13
CA MET A 1 25.86 -10.24 -28.82
C MET A 1 24.41 -10.21 -28.37
N ALA A 2 24.03 -10.96 -27.34
CA ALA A 2 22.75 -10.80 -26.64
C ALA A 2 23.03 -11.06 -25.15
N LYS A 3 22.80 -10.06 -24.30
CA LYS A 3 23.04 -10.14 -22.85
C LYS A 3 21.96 -11.03 -22.21
N PRO A 4 22.27 -11.84 -21.19
CA PRO A 4 21.26 -12.66 -20.52
C PRO A 4 20.27 -11.76 -19.79
N GLY A 5 19.00 -11.80 -20.20
CA GLY A 5 17.89 -11.16 -19.51
C GLY A 5 17.72 -11.76 -18.12
N HIS A 6 17.34 -10.93 -17.15
CA HIS A 6 17.16 -11.31 -15.76
C HIS A 6 16.24 -12.54 -15.64
N SER A 7 16.76 -13.64 -15.11
CA SER A 7 16.00 -14.85 -14.82
C SER A 7 15.17 -14.63 -13.55
N TRP A 8 14.00 -14.02 -13.67
CA TRP A 8 12.98 -14.21 -12.64
C TRP A 8 12.44 -15.62 -12.81
N SER A 9 12.97 -16.55 -12.01
CA SER A 9 12.34 -17.84 -11.75
C SER A 9 10.95 -17.57 -11.19
N ARG A 10 9.96 -17.46 -12.09
CA ARG A 10 8.55 -17.36 -11.74
C ARG A 10 8.21 -18.70 -11.10
N ALA A 11 8.16 -18.75 -9.77
CA ALA A 11 7.43 -19.81 -9.11
C ALA A 11 6.00 -19.80 -9.67
N PRO A 12 5.42 -20.94 -10.06
CA PRO A 12 4.04 -20.98 -10.50
C PRO A 12 3.13 -20.48 -9.36
N PRO A 13 2.08 -19.71 -9.67
CA PRO A 13 1.09 -19.35 -8.65
C PRO A 13 0.49 -20.64 -8.06
N PRO A 14 0.20 -20.69 -6.75
CA PRO A 14 -0.41 -21.87 -6.13
C PRO A 14 -1.78 -22.18 -6.78
N PRO A 15 -2.22 -23.45 -6.75
CA PRO A 15 -3.49 -23.87 -7.35
C PRO A 15 -4.68 -23.13 -6.70
N PRO A 16 -5.77 -22.89 -7.45
CA PRO A 16 -6.96 -22.20 -6.95
C PRO A 16 -7.64 -23.10 -5.91
N GLY A 17 -7.35 -22.86 -4.63
CA GLY A 17 -7.82 -23.68 -3.52
C GLY A 17 -6.91 -23.65 -2.30
N GLU A 18 -5.65 -23.27 -2.46
CA GLU A 18 -4.77 -22.97 -1.32
C GLU A 18 -4.95 -21.49 -0.98
N LYS A 19 -5.97 -21.21 -0.18
CA LYS A 19 -6.03 -19.93 0.52
C LYS A 19 -4.84 -19.92 1.46
N ALA A 20 -3.85 -19.07 1.19
CA ALA A 20 -3.00 -18.56 2.25
C ALA A 20 -3.96 -18.16 3.38
N GLU A 21 -3.74 -18.80 4.51
CA GLU A 21 -4.68 -18.88 5.60
C GLU A 21 -5.09 -17.45 5.94
N ASP A 22 -6.40 -17.25 5.91
CA ASP A 22 -7.12 -16.07 6.30
C ASP A 22 -6.75 -15.76 7.75
N GLU A 23 -5.67 -15.02 7.97
CA GLU A 23 -5.68 -14.07 9.06
C GLU A 23 -6.70 -13.01 8.62
N GLU A 24 -7.87 -13.07 9.25
CA GLU A 24 -8.82 -11.98 9.46
C GLU A 24 -8.11 -10.79 10.15
N GLY A 25 -7.01 -10.33 9.56
CA GLY A 25 -6.00 -9.46 10.11
C GLY A 25 -5.82 -8.27 9.19
N GLU A 26 -5.70 -7.09 9.79
CA GLU A 26 -5.44 -5.84 9.09
C GLU A 26 -4.37 -6.01 8.00
N ASP A 27 -4.59 -5.41 6.84
CA ASP A 27 -3.65 -5.48 5.73
C ASP A 27 -2.22 -5.12 6.22
N PRO A 28 -1.18 -5.87 5.83
CA PRO A 28 0.18 -5.62 6.32
C PRO A 28 0.63 -4.16 6.11
N LEU A 29 0.17 -3.50 5.03
CA LEU A 29 0.41 -2.08 4.79
C LEU A 29 -0.35 -1.21 5.78
N ASP A 30 -1.63 -1.49 6.03
CA ASP A 30 -2.43 -0.78 7.04
C ASP A 30 -1.79 -0.90 8.43
N SER A 31 -1.32 -2.09 8.80
CA SER A 31 -0.59 -2.32 10.05
C SER A 31 0.71 -1.49 10.13
N MET A 32 1.45 -1.38 9.03
CA MET A 32 2.65 -0.53 8.97
C MET A 32 2.31 0.96 9.09
N ILE A 33 1.25 1.42 8.43
CA ILE A 33 0.79 2.81 8.47
C ILE A 33 0.17 3.16 9.85
N ALA A 34 -0.49 2.21 10.51
CA ALA A 34 -0.97 2.37 11.89
C ALA A 34 0.18 2.73 12.83
N ARG A 35 1.33 2.06 12.69
CA ARG A 35 2.54 2.34 13.49
C ARG A 35 3.16 3.70 13.19
N THR A 36 2.87 4.31 12.04
CA THR A 36 3.33 5.68 11.73
C THR A 36 2.41 6.76 12.27
N GLY A 37 1.18 6.41 12.70
CA GLY A 37 0.16 7.37 13.11
C GLY A 37 -0.52 8.10 11.95
N CYS A 38 -0.28 7.68 10.70
CA CYS A 38 -0.88 8.29 9.50
C CYS A 38 -2.05 7.46 8.92
N LEU A 39 -2.61 6.54 9.70
CA LEU A 39 -3.65 5.60 9.26
C LEU A 39 -4.96 6.28 8.87
N GLU A 40 -5.32 7.36 9.55
CA GLU A 40 -6.56 8.09 9.23
C GLU A 40 -6.51 8.67 7.82
N GLN A 41 -5.41 9.36 7.47
CA GLN A 41 -5.25 9.93 6.12
C GLN A 41 -5.13 8.83 5.04
N HIS A 42 -4.63 7.64 5.41
CA HIS A 42 -4.62 6.49 4.52
C HIS A 42 -6.03 5.97 4.25
N ARG A 43 -6.86 5.84 5.28
CA ARG A 43 -8.27 5.42 5.15
C ARG A 43 -9.08 6.41 4.33
N GLU A 44 -8.93 7.71 4.56
CA GLU A 44 -9.59 8.73 3.73
C GLU A 44 -9.20 8.62 2.25
N LEU A 45 -7.93 8.30 1.97
CA LEU A 45 -7.45 8.08 0.62
C LEU A 45 -8.04 6.80 0.00
N GLN A 46 -8.10 5.70 0.76
CA GLN A 46 -8.75 4.46 0.34
C GLN A 46 -10.24 4.68 0.04
N GLU A 47 -10.95 5.42 0.90
CA GLU A 47 -12.36 5.77 0.72
C GLU A 47 -12.56 6.60 -0.55
N CYS A 48 -11.73 7.61 -0.79
CA CYS A 48 -11.79 8.40 -2.03
C CYS A 48 -11.53 7.53 -3.26
N MET A 49 -10.57 6.61 -3.21
CA MET A 49 -10.30 5.69 -4.31
C MET A 49 -11.43 4.69 -4.53
N ALA A 50 -12.11 4.24 -3.46
CA ALA A 50 -13.27 3.36 -3.54
C ALA A 50 -14.47 4.05 -4.21
N GLU A 51 -14.71 5.32 -3.88
CA GLU A 51 -15.81 6.11 -4.45
C GLU A 51 -15.50 6.59 -5.88
N GLN A 52 -14.38 7.30 -6.06
CA GLN A 52 -14.08 8.01 -7.31
C GLN A 52 -13.41 7.12 -8.35
N ARG A 53 -12.65 6.10 -7.90
CA ARG A 53 -11.87 5.19 -8.76
C ARG A 53 -10.87 5.89 -9.70
N ASP A 54 -10.61 7.18 -9.46
CA ASP A 54 -9.64 8.01 -10.15
C ASP A 54 -8.86 8.84 -9.13
N TRP A 55 -7.58 8.51 -8.98
CA TRP A 55 -6.67 9.15 -8.03
C TRP A 55 -6.50 10.65 -8.29
N ARG A 56 -6.78 11.15 -9.51
CA ARG A 56 -6.68 12.57 -9.85
C ARG A 56 -7.68 13.42 -9.08
N HIS A 57 -8.82 12.85 -8.70
CA HIS A 57 -9.83 13.49 -7.85
C HIS A 57 -9.49 13.38 -6.36
N CYS A 58 -8.59 12.46 -5.99
CA CYS A 58 -8.15 12.23 -4.61
C CYS A 58 -6.87 12.98 -4.24
N GLN A 59 -6.52 14.05 -4.97
CA GLN A 59 -5.29 14.81 -4.73
C GLN A 59 -5.23 15.43 -3.34
N ALA A 60 -6.36 15.81 -2.76
CA ALA A 60 -6.40 16.37 -1.42
C ALA A 60 -5.97 15.33 -0.38
N GLN A 61 -6.53 14.13 -0.46
CA GLN A 61 -6.23 12.99 0.41
C GLN A 61 -4.78 12.51 0.22
N LEU A 62 -4.29 12.46 -1.02
CA LEU A 62 -2.89 12.15 -1.32
C LEU A 62 -1.93 13.15 -0.67
N ARG A 63 -2.22 14.46 -0.76
CA ARG A 63 -1.40 15.51 -0.12
C ARG A 63 -1.46 15.42 1.40
N ALA A 64 -2.63 15.15 1.97
CA ALA A 64 -2.80 15.00 3.42
C ALA A 64 -1.98 13.82 3.96
N PHE A 65 -2.07 12.66 3.29
CA PHE A 65 -1.30 11.48 3.64
C PHE A 65 0.22 11.71 3.51
N GLY A 66 0.67 12.29 2.39
CA GLY A 66 2.08 12.64 2.19
C GLY A 66 2.61 13.62 3.23
N ALA A 67 1.84 14.66 3.57
CA ALA A 67 2.22 15.62 4.59
C ALA A 67 2.31 14.98 5.99
N CYS A 68 1.48 13.97 6.29
CA CYS A 68 1.60 13.22 7.53
C CYS A 68 2.92 12.44 7.59
N MET A 69 3.22 11.68 6.53
CA MET A 69 4.45 10.89 6.45
C MET A 69 5.70 11.76 6.52
N GLU A 70 5.73 12.90 5.83
CA GLU A 70 6.85 13.84 5.87
C GLU A 70 7.07 14.42 7.29
N ARG A 71 5.98 14.75 8.01
CA ARG A 71 6.07 15.17 9.41
C ARG A 71 6.62 14.05 10.30
N ARG A 72 6.25 12.80 10.04
CA ARG A 72 6.73 11.63 10.76
C ARG A 72 8.22 11.42 10.51
N GLU A 73 8.67 11.43 9.27
CA GLU A 73 10.10 11.32 8.91
C GLU A 73 10.96 12.40 9.59
N ARG A 74 10.46 13.63 9.69
CA ARG A 74 11.14 14.72 10.41
C ARG A 74 11.19 14.55 11.94
N ARG A 75 10.29 13.76 12.53
CA ARG A 75 10.27 13.51 13.99
C ARG A 75 11.17 12.34 14.40
N GLU A 76 11.41 11.42 13.48
CA GLU A 76 12.23 10.22 13.68
C GLU A 76 13.72 10.48 13.39
N HIS A 77 14.09 11.69 12.95
CA HIS A 77 15.44 12.15 12.64
C HIS A 77 15.93 13.16 13.68
#